data_AF-A0AAV2TH72-F1
#
_entry.id   AF-A0AAV2TH72-F1
#
_cell.length_a   1.000
_cell.length_b   1.000
_cell.length_c   1.000
_cell.angle_alpha   90.00
_cell.angle_beta   90.00
_cell.angle_gamma   90.00
#
_symmetry.space_group_name_H-M   'P 1'
#
loop_
_entity.id
_entity.type
_entity.pdbx_description
1 polymer ?
#
loop_
_entity_poly.entity_id
_entity_poly.type
_entity_poly.pdbx_seq_one_letter_code
_entity_poly.pdbx_strand_id
1 'polypeptide(L)'
;MVHNHAVDPRVMVLHPEFRILTEKERQEVAPFLMENCRTDRIKSFIQRRFGKRAISMDVCNLRRKYAAGGLPQNNWNELADYFRANGRVYVVGNLPNMTVFCFSTNGQIELLNRYPEVVGIDVTYRTTREGWYLCELLVVDGLGHGRAVLFAFMSSESSAQYVHVLRALRAMLNEGRVPCTFVVDKCTACMEAIREVFPMAETVICKFHVLRAVRRKAKGDDGICMWFRSLLDADSEEEINESLTALQRFSPAFYIYLERCWLSIKEKWCTYYMRALTYGCTTNNRVESAHRWLKQYFEHRYPLFKAVKLLWLYAQNIVSNHNDAVALSLLKYKDYGVSQQEQDLLNRMTTFAADVVYRAMNDSAVEKAGQISGSTVCTVNSVTGRVSTVDILQWTCDCHLFFAYRLPCPHIIAAAHSISYRVDVLPLRMRWLRSNSTHAHILSDNTEIFPIR
;
A
#
# COMPACT_ATOMS: atom_id res chain seq x y z
N MET A 1 17.59 -11.44 -42.22
CA MET A 1 18.15 -10.22 -42.84
C MET A 1 19.25 -10.62 -43.82
N VAL A 2 19.26 -10.10 -45.05
CA VAL A 2 20.27 -10.45 -46.07
C VAL A 2 21.28 -9.32 -46.15
N HIS A 3 22.53 -9.61 -45.80
CA HIS A 3 23.65 -8.68 -45.98
C HIS A 3 24.47 -9.13 -47.19
N ASN A 4 24.98 -8.18 -47.97
CA ASN A 4 25.86 -8.43 -49.12
C ASN A 4 27.31 -8.77 -48.72
N HIS A 5 27.55 -9.02 -47.44
CA HIS A 5 28.84 -9.38 -46.85
C HIS A 5 28.63 -10.21 -45.59
N ALA A 6 29.66 -10.94 -45.17
CA ALA A 6 29.64 -11.68 -43.91
C ALA A 6 29.63 -10.70 -42.72
N VAL A 7 28.63 -10.80 -41.84
CA VAL A 7 28.48 -9.95 -40.66
C VAL A 7 28.80 -10.76 -39.41
N ASP A 8 29.75 -10.26 -38.61
CA ASP A 8 30.10 -10.85 -37.32
C ASP A 8 28.86 -10.87 -36.39
N PRO A 9 28.51 -12.02 -35.76
CA PRO A 9 27.39 -12.12 -34.83
C PRO A 9 27.43 -11.11 -33.67
N ARG A 10 28.62 -10.67 -33.24
CA ARG A 10 28.83 -9.66 -32.19
C ARG A 10 28.45 -8.24 -32.64
N VAL A 11 28.40 -8.01 -33.95
CA VAL A 11 27.99 -6.75 -34.60
C VAL A 11 26.51 -6.81 -34.98
N MET A 12 25.98 -7.99 -35.30
CA MET A 12 24.56 -8.19 -35.63
C MET A 12 23.61 -7.65 -34.55
N VAL A 13 23.97 -7.78 -33.27
CA VAL A 13 23.17 -7.25 -32.14
C VAL A 13 23.04 -5.71 -32.10
N LEU A 14 23.80 -4.98 -32.92
CA LEU A 14 23.69 -3.52 -33.09
C LEU A 14 22.75 -3.14 -34.24
N HIS A 15 22.23 -4.11 -35.00
CA HIS A 15 21.29 -3.83 -36.07
C HIS A 15 19.99 -3.21 -35.51
N PRO A 16 19.41 -2.18 -36.16
CA PRO A 16 18.14 -1.54 -35.80
C PRO A 16 17.06 -2.46 -35.25
N GLU A 17 16.81 -3.60 -35.89
CA GLU A 17 15.75 -4.52 -35.50
C GLU A 17 15.92 -5.09 -34.07
N PHE A 18 17.16 -5.32 -33.63
CA PHE A 18 17.47 -5.91 -32.32
C PHE A 18 17.61 -4.88 -31.19
N ARG A 19 17.64 -3.58 -31.52
CA ARG A 19 17.79 -2.48 -30.55
C ARG A 19 16.51 -1.67 -30.32
N ILE A 20 15.43 -1.96 -31.06
CA ILE A 20 14.12 -1.32 -30.85
C ILE A 20 13.55 -1.72 -29.48
N LEU A 21 13.23 -0.71 -28.68
CA LEU A 21 12.52 -0.90 -27.42
C LEU A 21 11.01 -1.03 -27.68
N THR A 22 10.34 -1.94 -26.98
CA THR A 22 8.87 -2.02 -26.92
C THR A 22 8.29 -0.83 -26.16
N GLU A 23 6.97 -0.62 -26.21
CA GLU A 23 6.35 0.51 -25.51
C GLU A 23 6.54 0.43 -23.99
N LYS A 24 6.39 -0.77 -23.41
CA LYS A 24 6.63 -1.02 -21.98
C LYS A 24 8.08 -0.75 -21.58
N GLU A 25 9.05 -1.20 -22.40
CA GLU A 25 10.47 -0.92 -22.17
C GLU A 25 10.78 0.58 -22.30
N ARG A 26 10.15 1.28 -23.25
CA ARG A 26 10.30 2.74 -23.38
C ARG A 26 9.80 3.47 -22.14
N GLN A 27 8.65 3.09 -21.58
CA GLN A 27 8.12 3.64 -20.33
C GLN A 27 9.05 3.41 -19.13
N GLU A 28 9.67 2.23 -19.03
CA GLU A 28 10.68 1.96 -17.99
C GLU A 28 11.96 2.79 -18.18
N VAL A 29 12.32 3.13 -19.42
CA VAL A 29 13.51 3.94 -19.75
C VAL A 29 13.22 5.45 -19.67
N ALA A 30 11.95 5.85 -19.76
CA ALA A 30 11.47 7.23 -19.80
C ALA A 30 12.04 8.13 -18.69
N PRO A 31 12.06 7.72 -17.40
CA PRO A 31 12.60 8.55 -16.33
C PRO A 31 14.07 8.92 -16.57
N PHE A 32 14.89 7.96 -17.01
CA PHE A 32 16.32 8.18 -17.27
C PHE A 32 16.58 9.14 -18.44
N LEU A 33 15.72 9.11 -19.45
CA LEU A 33 15.80 9.98 -20.62
C LEU A 33 15.49 11.43 -20.26
N MET A 34 14.50 11.64 -19.39
CA MET A 34 14.06 12.97 -18.93
C MET A 34 14.98 13.57 -17.86
N GLU A 35 15.78 12.75 -17.18
CA GLU A 35 16.72 13.20 -16.15
C GLU A 35 18.03 13.80 -16.69
N ASN A 36 18.23 13.80 -18.02
CA ASN A 36 19.50 14.12 -18.68
C ASN A 36 20.65 13.19 -18.22
N CYS A 37 20.30 12.00 -17.73
CA CYS A 37 21.24 10.99 -17.24
C CYS A 37 22.23 10.59 -18.34
N ARG A 38 23.53 10.49 -18.03
CA ARG A 38 24.56 10.30 -19.06
C ARG A 38 24.22 9.10 -19.98
N THR A 39 24.40 9.30 -21.28
CA THR A 39 24.00 8.35 -22.33
C THR A 39 24.57 6.94 -22.12
N ASP A 40 25.78 6.83 -21.57
CA ASP A 40 26.44 5.58 -21.20
C ASP A 40 25.70 4.79 -20.10
N ARG A 41 25.15 5.48 -19.10
CA ARG A 41 24.34 4.86 -18.03
C ARG A 41 23.00 4.33 -18.56
N ILE A 42 22.34 5.11 -19.42
CA ILE A 42 21.08 4.70 -20.05
C ILE A 42 21.29 3.45 -20.92
N LYS A 43 22.35 3.45 -21.75
CA LYS A 43 22.73 2.27 -22.55
C LYS A 43 23.01 1.05 -21.68
N SER A 44 23.71 1.24 -20.56
CA SER A 44 24.05 0.16 -19.61
C SER A 44 22.82 -0.39 -18.89
N PHE A 45 21.82 0.45 -18.61
CA PHE A 45 20.54 0.03 -18.06
C PHE A 45 19.75 -0.80 -19.08
N ILE A 46 19.62 -0.30 -20.32
CA ILE A 46 18.92 -1.01 -21.39
C ILE A 46 19.53 -2.40 -21.62
N GLN A 47 20.87 -2.48 -21.66
CA GLN A 47 21.56 -3.75 -21.84
C GLN A 47 21.32 -4.73 -20.69
N ARG A 48 21.44 -4.28 -19.44
CA ARG A 48 21.30 -5.16 -18.26
C ARG A 48 19.87 -5.61 -18.04
N ARG A 49 18.90 -4.74 -18.32
CA ARG A 49 17.48 -4.97 -18.01
C ARG A 49 16.74 -5.69 -19.13
N PHE A 50 17.05 -5.37 -20.39
CA PHE A 50 16.32 -5.87 -21.56
C PHE A 50 17.19 -6.69 -22.52
N GLY A 51 18.50 -6.81 -22.24
CA GLY A 51 19.43 -7.56 -23.10
C GLY A 51 19.82 -6.86 -24.41
N LYS A 52 19.35 -5.63 -24.65
CA LYS A 52 19.49 -4.90 -25.92
C LYS A 52 20.67 -3.92 -25.91
N ARG A 53 21.48 -3.90 -26.98
CA ARG A 53 22.58 -2.93 -27.15
C ARG A 53 22.10 -1.66 -27.85
N ALA A 54 21.52 -0.74 -27.09
CA ALA A 54 21.21 0.60 -27.59
C ALA A 54 22.49 1.38 -27.97
N ILE A 55 22.44 2.19 -29.04
CA ILE A 55 23.51 3.12 -29.40
C ILE A 55 23.18 4.55 -28.94
N SER A 56 24.16 5.45 -28.97
CA SER A 56 23.97 6.82 -28.49
C SER A 56 22.87 7.58 -29.25
N MET A 57 22.71 7.28 -30.54
CA MET A 57 21.63 7.85 -31.36
C MET A 57 20.23 7.41 -30.91
N ASP A 58 20.06 6.17 -30.39
CA ASP A 58 18.78 5.71 -29.85
C ASP A 58 18.36 6.53 -28.64
N VAL A 59 19.29 6.74 -27.72
CA VAL A 59 19.07 7.54 -26.53
C VAL A 59 18.74 8.98 -26.92
N CYS A 60 19.41 9.54 -27.92
CA CYS A 60 19.13 10.90 -28.42
C CYS A 60 17.72 11.00 -29.05
N ASN A 61 17.31 10.01 -29.85
CA ASN A 61 16.00 9.96 -30.47
C ASN A 61 14.88 9.76 -29.43
N LEU A 62 15.11 8.88 -28.46
CA LEU A 62 14.21 8.68 -27.33
C LEU A 62 14.07 9.95 -26.50
N ARG A 63 15.18 10.63 -26.16
CA ARG A 63 15.13 11.94 -25.48
C ARG A 63 14.32 12.96 -26.24
N ARG A 64 14.49 13.07 -27.56
CA ARG A 64 13.68 13.97 -28.41
C ARG A 64 12.20 13.60 -28.36
N LYS A 65 11.86 12.31 -28.42
CA LYS A 65 10.47 11.83 -28.36
C LYS A 65 9.81 12.10 -26.99
N TYR A 66 10.54 11.94 -25.89
CA TYR A 66 10.03 12.23 -24.54
C TYR A 66 10.03 13.72 -24.21
N ALA A 67 10.99 14.50 -24.72
CA ALA A 67 10.96 15.96 -24.63
C ALA A 67 9.78 16.55 -25.43
N ALA A 68 9.39 15.90 -26.53
CA ALA A 68 8.18 16.22 -27.28
C ALA A 68 6.87 15.79 -26.56
N GLY A 69 6.95 15.09 -25.42
CA GLY A 69 5.82 14.57 -24.65
C GLY A 69 5.13 15.54 -23.66
N GLY A 70 5.43 16.84 -23.69
CA GLY A 70 4.47 17.87 -23.24
C GLY A 70 4.45 18.34 -21.77
N LEU A 71 5.40 17.98 -20.90
CA LEU A 71 5.46 18.57 -19.55
C LEU A 71 6.16 19.95 -19.54
N PRO A 72 5.55 20.99 -18.93
CA PRO A 72 6.10 22.35 -18.88
C PRO A 72 7.54 22.46 -18.38
N GLN A 73 8.29 23.42 -18.92
CA GLN A 73 9.69 23.65 -18.57
C GLN A 73 9.80 24.80 -17.57
N ASN A 74 10.28 24.51 -16.36
CA ASN A 74 10.60 25.48 -15.29
C ASN A 74 9.53 26.54 -14.98
N ASN A 75 8.25 26.27 -15.29
CA ASN A 75 7.12 27.14 -14.95
C ASN A 75 6.13 26.39 -14.04
N TRP A 76 6.02 26.84 -12.79
CA TRP A 76 5.12 26.23 -11.80
C TRP A 76 3.64 26.38 -12.15
N ASN A 77 3.23 27.49 -12.76
CA ASN A 77 1.83 27.72 -13.13
C ASN A 77 1.41 26.76 -14.24
N GLU A 78 2.19 26.70 -15.32
CA GLU A 78 1.94 25.76 -16.42
C GLU A 78 1.93 24.31 -15.92
N LEU A 79 2.86 23.93 -15.04
CA LEU A 79 2.92 22.58 -14.48
C LEU A 79 1.66 22.27 -13.65
N ALA A 80 1.23 23.20 -12.81
CA ALA A 80 0.02 23.05 -12.02
C ALA A 80 -1.23 22.95 -12.91
N ASP A 81 -1.32 23.74 -13.98
CA ASP A 81 -2.42 23.67 -14.96
C ASP A 81 -2.45 22.34 -15.70
N TYR A 82 -1.29 21.83 -16.12
CA TYR A 82 -1.17 20.52 -16.72
C TYR A 82 -1.63 19.40 -15.77
N PHE A 83 -1.23 19.46 -14.49
CA PHE A 83 -1.67 18.49 -13.49
C PHE A 83 -3.18 18.61 -13.19
N ARG A 84 -3.75 19.82 -13.16
CA ARG A 84 -5.20 20.04 -13.00
C ARG A 84 -6.00 19.47 -14.16
N ALA A 85 -5.46 19.54 -15.39
CA ALA A 85 -6.10 18.95 -16.56
C ALA A 85 -6.10 17.41 -16.54
N ASN A 86 -5.17 16.78 -15.80
CA ASN A 86 -4.95 15.33 -15.80
C ASN A 86 -5.09 14.69 -14.41
N GLY A 87 -5.67 15.40 -13.46
CA GLY A 87 -5.67 15.04 -12.05
C GLY A 87 -6.11 16.17 -11.13
N ARG A 88 -5.57 16.18 -9.91
CA ARG A 88 -5.83 17.22 -8.91
C ARG A 88 -4.52 17.77 -8.38
N VAL A 89 -4.52 19.07 -8.14
CA VAL A 89 -3.43 19.80 -7.51
C VAL A 89 -3.98 20.64 -6.37
N TYR A 90 -3.27 20.64 -5.25
CA TYR A 90 -3.54 21.52 -4.12
C TYR A 90 -2.24 22.22 -3.74
N VAL A 91 -2.24 23.56 -3.74
CA VAL A 91 -1.07 24.38 -3.44
C VAL A 91 -1.42 25.32 -2.29
N VAL A 92 -0.51 25.46 -1.33
CA VAL A 92 -0.61 26.44 -0.24
C VAL A 92 0.46 27.50 -0.43
N GLY A 93 0.05 28.77 -0.43
CA GLY A 93 0.90 29.90 -0.78
C GLY A 93 0.89 30.20 -2.29
N ASN A 94 1.66 31.21 -2.68
CA ASN A 94 1.78 31.63 -4.07
C ASN A 94 2.92 30.89 -4.75
N LEU A 95 2.73 30.37 -5.97
CA LEU A 95 3.84 29.81 -6.75
C LEU A 95 4.81 30.96 -7.14
N PRO A 96 6.14 30.83 -6.93
CA PRO A 96 6.88 29.68 -6.42
C PRO A 96 7.09 29.62 -4.90
N ASN A 97 6.69 30.64 -4.15
CA ASN A 97 6.79 30.76 -2.67
C ASN A 97 5.73 29.92 -1.91
N MET A 98 5.47 28.71 -2.39
CA MET A 98 4.53 27.78 -1.77
C MET A 98 5.14 27.10 -0.54
N THR A 99 4.29 26.57 0.34
CA THR A 99 4.71 25.76 1.50
C THR A 99 4.25 24.32 1.44
N VAL A 100 3.22 24.05 0.62
CA VAL A 100 2.71 22.71 0.34
C VAL A 100 2.35 22.61 -1.15
N PHE A 101 2.76 21.52 -1.79
CA PHE A 101 2.36 21.16 -3.16
C PHE A 101 1.92 19.70 -3.19
N CYS A 102 0.61 19.46 -3.28
CA CYS A 102 0.03 18.14 -3.39
C CYS A 102 -0.46 17.89 -4.81
N PHE A 103 -0.33 16.66 -5.28
CA PHE A 103 -0.94 16.24 -6.51
C PHE A 103 -1.32 14.75 -6.51
N SER A 104 -2.31 14.44 -7.35
CA SER A 104 -2.76 13.09 -7.69
C SER A 104 -3.18 13.05 -9.15
N THR A 105 -2.88 11.95 -9.84
CA THR A 105 -3.44 11.67 -11.18
C THR A 105 -4.89 11.22 -11.08
N ASN A 106 -5.65 11.27 -12.18
CA ASN A 106 -7.04 10.79 -12.20
C ASN A 106 -7.18 9.33 -11.73
N GLY A 107 -6.36 8.41 -12.22
CA GLY A 107 -6.44 7.02 -11.80
C GLY A 107 -6.01 6.78 -10.34
N GLN A 108 -5.17 7.64 -9.75
CA GLN A 108 -4.93 7.60 -8.31
C GLN A 108 -6.16 8.01 -7.49
N ILE A 109 -6.93 8.97 -7.98
CA ILE A 109 -8.18 9.41 -7.34
C ILE A 109 -9.24 8.30 -7.44
N GLU A 110 -9.31 7.60 -8.57
CA GLU A 110 -10.15 6.41 -8.72
C GLU A 110 -9.76 5.31 -7.73
N LEU A 111 -8.46 5.02 -7.59
CA LEU A 111 -7.96 4.06 -6.61
C LEU A 111 -8.29 4.47 -5.16
N LEU A 112 -8.14 5.76 -4.83
CA LEU A 112 -8.52 6.30 -3.54
C LEU A 112 -10.00 6.07 -3.25
N ASN A 113 -10.89 6.39 -4.20
CA ASN A 113 -12.32 6.23 -4.02
C ASN A 113 -12.77 4.76 -4.01
N ARG A 114 -11.98 3.87 -4.63
CA ARG A 114 -12.21 2.43 -4.61
C ARG A 114 -11.79 1.77 -3.29
N TYR A 115 -10.73 2.26 -2.65
CA TYR A 115 -10.17 1.69 -1.42
C TYR A 115 -9.90 2.75 -0.32
N PRO A 116 -10.88 3.59 0.05
CA PRO A 116 -10.63 4.75 0.92
C PRO A 116 -10.41 4.40 2.39
N GLU A 117 -10.75 3.18 2.83
CA GLU A 117 -11.03 2.90 4.24
C GLU A 117 -9.77 2.91 5.12
N VAL A 118 -8.62 2.54 4.56
CA VAL A 118 -7.33 2.51 5.26
C VAL A 118 -6.30 3.29 4.47
N VAL A 119 -5.80 4.38 5.05
CA VAL A 119 -4.81 5.26 4.44
C VAL A 119 -3.49 5.20 5.22
N GLY A 120 -2.41 4.78 4.56
CA GLY A 120 -1.07 4.90 5.12
C GLY A 120 -0.46 6.27 4.81
N ILE A 121 0.27 6.84 5.76
CA ILE A 121 1.05 8.07 5.57
C ILE A 121 2.51 7.76 5.89
N ASP A 122 3.40 8.12 4.97
CA ASP A 122 4.84 8.03 5.18
C ASP A 122 5.53 9.30 4.71
N VAL A 123 6.54 9.75 5.45
CA VAL A 123 7.29 10.97 5.12
C VAL A 123 8.77 10.68 5.04
N THR A 124 9.40 11.08 3.93
CA THR A 124 10.84 11.03 3.75
C THR A 124 11.45 12.44 3.81
N TYR A 125 12.48 12.58 4.65
CA TYR A 125 13.21 13.83 4.90
C TYR A 125 14.14 14.22 3.76
N ARG A 126 14.26 15.53 3.50
CA ARG A 126 15.28 16.15 2.62
C ARG A 126 15.42 15.48 1.26
N THR A 127 14.30 15.28 0.59
CA THR A 127 14.23 14.67 -0.75
C THR A 127 14.60 15.64 -1.87
N THR A 128 14.60 16.95 -1.60
CA THR A 128 14.95 17.99 -2.58
C THR A 128 16.13 18.86 -2.12
N ARG A 129 16.74 19.58 -3.07
CA ARG A 129 17.82 20.55 -2.81
C ARG A 129 17.42 21.62 -1.80
N GLU A 130 16.15 22.01 -1.83
CA GLU A 130 15.55 23.02 -0.95
C GLU A 130 15.19 22.46 0.43
N GLY A 131 15.43 21.16 0.67
CA GLY A 131 15.20 20.53 1.97
C GLY A 131 13.74 20.17 2.24
N TRP A 132 12.89 20.11 1.21
CA TRP A 132 11.48 19.75 1.37
C TRP A 132 11.32 18.28 1.76
N TYR A 133 10.21 18.02 2.45
CA TYR A 133 9.76 16.71 2.88
C TYR A 133 8.83 16.16 1.81
N LEU A 134 9.01 14.89 1.45
CA LEU A 134 8.06 14.17 0.60
C LEU A 134 7.14 13.33 1.49
N CYS A 135 5.87 13.66 1.50
CA CYS A 135 4.80 12.93 2.14
C CYS A 135 4.02 12.13 1.08
N GLU A 136 3.89 10.83 1.32
CA GLU A 136 3.17 9.90 0.46
C GLU A 136 1.98 9.33 1.23
N LEU A 137 0.81 9.40 0.60
CA LEU A 137 -0.40 8.77 1.09
C LEU A 137 -0.73 7.58 0.19
N LEU A 138 -1.03 6.45 0.80
CA LEU A 138 -1.37 5.20 0.11
C LEU A 138 -2.66 4.60 0.62
N VAL A 139 -3.29 3.82 -0.24
CA VAL A 139 -4.39 2.92 0.13
C VAL A 139 -3.95 1.47 0.00
N VAL A 140 -4.73 0.56 0.60
CA VAL A 140 -4.55 -0.89 0.43
C VAL A 140 -5.57 -1.40 -0.57
N ASP A 141 -5.11 -1.94 -1.69
CA ASP A 141 -5.99 -2.51 -2.71
C ASP A 141 -6.57 -3.89 -2.30
N GLY A 142 -7.48 -4.44 -3.13
CA GLY A 142 -8.10 -5.75 -2.88
C GLY A 142 -7.12 -6.93 -2.90
N LEU A 143 -5.90 -6.75 -3.41
CA LEU A 143 -4.84 -7.74 -3.42
C LEU A 143 -3.85 -7.56 -2.25
N GLY A 144 -4.15 -6.64 -1.33
CA GLY A 144 -3.26 -6.35 -0.21
C GLY A 144 -1.97 -5.66 -0.65
N HIS A 145 -1.94 -4.96 -1.78
CA HIS A 145 -0.82 -4.10 -2.15
C HIS A 145 -1.08 -2.64 -1.74
N GLY A 146 -0.03 -1.95 -1.30
CA GLY A 146 -0.10 -0.50 -1.12
C GLY A 146 -0.08 0.20 -2.47
N ARG A 147 -0.95 1.19 -2.66
CA ARG A 147 -1.01 2.03 -3.86
C ARG A 147 -0.92 3.48 -3.45
N ALA A 148 0.12 4.18 -3.89
CA ALA A 148 0.22 5.62 -3.63
C ALA A 148 -0.92 6.34 -4.37
N VAL A 149 -1.68 7.15 -3.64
CA VAL A 149 -2.84 7.87 -4.16
C VAL A 149 -2.67 9.38 -4.09
N LEU A 150 -1.74 9.89 -3.28
CA LEU A 150 -1.45 11.31 -3.17
C LEU A 150 0.02 11.49 -2.81
N PHE A 151 0.68 12.39 -3.53
CA PHE A 151 2.02 12.87 -3.19
C PHE A 151 1.95 14.34 -2.76
N ALA A 152 2.67 14.67 -1.69
CA ALA A 152 2.75 16.01 -1.16
C ALA A 152 4.19 16.38 -0.85
N PHE A 153 4.62 17.52 -1.38
CA PHE A 153 5.84 18.17 -0.93
C PHE A 153 5.47 19.20 0.14
N MET A 154 6.15 19.14 1.29
CA MET A 154 5.95 20.00 2.45
C MET A 154 7.25 20.71 2.81
N SER A 155 7.21 22.01 3.10
CA SER A 155 8.41 22.75 3.51
C SER A 155 8.80 22.53 4.99
N SER A 156 7.90 22.00 5.82
CA SER A 156 8.17 21.60 7.21
C SER A 156 7.24 20.47 7.69
N GLU A 157 7.66 19.72 8.69
CA GLU A 157 6.86 18.62 9.27
C GLU A 157 5.91 19.12 10.39
N SER A 158 5.21 20.24 10.15
CA SER A 158 4.30 20.83 11.13
C SER A 158 2.86 20.31 11.00
N SER A 159 2.09 20.35 12.09
CA SER A 159 0.67 19.94 12.09
C SER A 159 -0.13 20.70 11.04
N ALA A 160 0.12 22.01 10.91
CA ALA A 160 -0.51 22.85 9.89
C ALA A 160 -0.26 22.36 8.45
N GLN A 161 0.94 21.88 8.13
CA GLN A 161 1.21 21.35 6.79
C GLN A 161 0.52 20.00 6.55
N TYR A 162 0.49 19.11 7.54
CA TYR A 162 -0.28 17.88 7.44
C TYR A 162 -1.78 18.14 7.28
N VAL A 163 -2.34 19.15 7.96
CA VAL A 163 -3.75 19.56 7.80
C VAL A 163 -4.05 19.91 6.34
N HIS A 164 -3.15 20.64 5.67
CA HIS A 164 -3.32 20.94 4.24
C HIS A 164 -3.28 19.69 3.35
N VAL A 165 -2.36 18.76 3.61
CA VAL A 165 -2.28 17.48 2.88
C VAL A 165 -3.57 16.66 3.08
N LEU A 166 -4.06 16.57 4.30
CA LEU A 166 -5.27 15.83 4.64
C LEU A 166 -6.54 16.50 4.10
N ARG A 167 -6.59 17.83 4.04
CA ARG A 167 -7.68 18.56 3.37
C ARG A 167 -7.66 18.32 1.86
N ALA A 168 -6.48 18.24 1.24
CA ALA A 168 -6.34 17.85 -0.16
C ALA A 168 -6.86 16.41 -0.39
N LEU A 169 -6.51 15.46 0.47
CA LEU A 169 -7.08 14.10 0.45
C LEU A 169 -8.60 14.13 0.55
N ARG A 170 -9.15 14.86 1.52
CA ARG A 170 -10.59 14.98 1.75
C ARG A 170 -11.34 15.52 0.54
N ALA A 171 -10.77 16.50 -0.15
CA ALA A 171 -11.36 17.09 -1.35
C ALA A 171 -11.39 16.14 -2.57
N MET A 172 -10.63 15.05 -2.55
CA MET A 172 -10.60 14.03 -3.62
C MET A 172 -11.52 12.84 -3.36
N LEU A 173 -12.09 12.74 -2.17
CA LEU A 173 -13.02 11.68 -1.79
C LEU A 173 -14.44 12.04 -2.22
N ASN A 174 -15.13 11.06 -2.80
CA ASN A 174 -16.55 11.15 -3.13
C ASN A 174 -17.40 11.18 -1.86
N GLU A 175 -18.61 11.72 -1.98
CA GLU A 175 -19.56 11.76 -0.86
C GLU A 175 -19.79 10.37 -0.25
N GLY A 176 -19.79 10.30 1.08
CA GLY A 176 -19.91 9.04 1.84
C GLY A 176 -18.65 8.17 1.85
N ARG A 177 -17.59 8.51 1.12
CA ARG A 177 -16.29 7.83 1.18
C ARG A 177 -15.38 8.55 2.16
N VAL A 178 -15.14 7.96 3.33
CA VAL A 178 -14.22 8.51 4.34
C VAL A 178 -13.28 7.42 4.86
N PRO A 179 -11.99 7.73 5.06
CA PRO A 179 -11.07 6.82 5.72
C PRO A 179 -11.54 6.53 7.15
N CYS A 180 -11.52 5.25 7.51
CA CYS A 180 -11.83 4.80 8.86
C CYS A 180 -10.57 4.65 9.70
N THR A 181 -9.40 4.48 9.06
CA THR A 181 -8.13 4.27 9.76
C THR A 181 -6.97 4.88 9.00
N PHE A 182 -6.12 5.59 9.73
CA PHE A 182 -4.83 6.06 9.26
C PHE A 182 -3.70 5.26 9.90
N VAL A 183 -2.74 4.82 9.08
CA VAL A 183 -1.53 4.12 9.53
C VAL A 183 -0.34 5.05 9.35
N VAL A 184 0.30 5.43 10.46
CA VAL A 184 1.29 6.51 10.46
C VAL A 184 2.56 6.14 11.24
N ASP A 185 3.65 6.88 11.04
CA ASP A 185 4.75 6.91 12.02
C ASP A 185 4.27 7.59 13.33
N LYS A 186 5.02 7.43 14.43
CA LYS A 186 4.81 8.15 15.69
C LYS A 186 5.19 9.63 15.53
N CYS A 187 4.39 10.36 14.74
CA CYS A 187 4.50 11.78 14.48
C CYS A 187 3.30 12.50 15.12
N THR A 188 3.55 13.24 16.21
CA THR A 188 2.49 13.95 16.95
C THR A 188 1.75 14.95 16.06
N ALA A 189 2.50 15.70 15.25
CA ALA A 189 1.94 16.65 14.28
C ALA A 189 0.99 15.98 13.27
N CYS A 190 1.36 14.82 12.75
CA CYS A 190 0.51 14.06 11.82
C CYS A 190 -0.78 13.56 12.51
N MET A 191 -0.64 13.00 13.72
CA MET A 191 -1.78 12.49 14.49
C MET A 191 -2.76 13.60 14.90
N GLU A 192 -2.26 14.78 15.25
CA GLU A 192 -3.09 15.96 15.55
C GLU A 192 -3.85 16.44 14.31
N ALA A 193 -3.16 16.51 13.16
CA ALA A 193 -3.78 16.89 11.91
C ALA A 193 -4.88 15.89 11.45
N ILE A 194 -4.66 14.59 11.66
CA ILE A 194 -5.69 13.55 11.40
C ILE A 194 -6.90 13.80 12.29
N ARG A 195 -6.70 14.04 13.59
CA ARG A 195 -7.79 14.31 14.53
C ARG A 195 -8.59 15.56 14.14
N GLU A 196 -7.94 16.58 13.61
CA GLU A 196 -8.61 17.79 13.12
C GLU A 196 -9.45 17.52 11.86
N VAL A 197 -8.87 16.86 10.84
CA VAL A 197 -9.51 16.74 9.51
C VAL A 197 -10.46 15.55 9.40
N PHE A 198 -10.14 14.45 10.09
CA PHE A 198 -10.87 13.18 10.10
C PHE A 198 -11.11 12.70 11.55
N PRO A 199 -11.93 13.41 12.35
CA PRO A 199 -12.08 13.15 13.78
C PRO A 199 -12.64 11.77 14.12
N MET A 200 -13.35 11.13 13.18
CA MET A 200 -13.94 9.79 13.34
C MET A 200 -12.99 8.66 12.90
N ALA A 201 -11.82 8.98 12.36
CA ALA A 201 -10.88 7.98 11.90
C ALA A 201 -9.96 7.52 13.03
N GLU A 202 -9.73 6.21 13.11
CA GLU A 202 -8.75 5.65 14.01
C GLU A 202 -7.32 5.95 13.52
N THR A 203 -6.37 6.00 14.46
CA THR A 203 -4.95 6.16 14.12
C THR A 203 -4.15 5.02 14.70
N VAL A 204 -3.50 4.26 13.81
CA VAL A 204 -2.62 3.15 14.09
C VAL A 204 -1.17 3.56 13.83
N ILE A 205 -0.29 3.24 14.76
CA ILE A 205 1.15 3.47 14.59
C ILE A 205 1.75 2.24 13.92
N CYS A 206 2.47 2.47 12.82
CA CYS A 206 3.18 1.46 12.06
C CYS A 206 4.13 0.63 12.95
N LYS A 207 3.91 -0.69 13.03
CA LYS A 207 4.71 -1.64 13.83
C LYS A 207 6.21 -1.56 13.50
N PHE A 208 6.58 -1.36 12.23
CA PHE A 208 7.98 -1.18 11.83
C PHE A 208 8.61 0.04 12.51
N HIS A 209 7.90 1.17 12.52
CA HIS A 209 8.39 2.39 13.15
C HIS A 209 8.40 2.29 14.68
N VAL A 210 7.44 1.58 15.28
CA VAL A 210 7.46 1.24 16.71
C VAL A 210 8.73 0.46 17.05
N LEU A 211 8.98 -0.66 16.36
CA LEU A 211 10.15 -1.49 16.61
C LEU A 211 11.46 -0.72 16.36
N ARG A 212 11.51 0.14 15.34
CA ARG A 212 12.66 1.00 15.07
C ARG A 212 12.88 2.02 16.19
N ALA A 213 11.83 2.64 16.71
CA ALA A 213 11.92 3.58 17.83
C ALA A 213 12.38 2.87 19.12
N VAL A 214 11.83 1.70 19.40
CA VAL A 214 12.23 0.85 20.53
C VAL A 214 13.70 0.45 20.42
N ARG A 215 14.13 -0.08 19.27
CA ARG A 215 15.53 -0.49 19.05
C ARG A 215 16.51 0.67 19.27
N ARG A 216 16.17 1.88 18.81
CA ARG A 216 16.98 3.09 19.07
C ARG A 216 17.05 3.38 20.58
N LYS A 217 15.92 3.34 21.30
CA LYS A 217 15.88 3.65 22.74
C LYS A 217 16.57 2.58 23.58
N ALA A 218 16.44 1.32 23.19
CA ALA A 218 17.12 0.16 23.77
C ALA A 218 18.61 0.10 23.41
N LYS A 219 19.13 1.04 22.61
CA LYS A 219 20.53 1.05 22.12
C LYS A 219 20.94 -0.27 21.43
N GLY A 220 19.98 -0.93 20.79
CA GLY A 220 20.21 -2.21 20.11
C GLY A 220 20.21 -3.45 20.99
N ASP A 221 19.78 -3.36 22.26
CA ASP A 221 19.61 -4.52 23.14
C ASP A 221 18.54 -5.48 22.60
N ASP A 222 18.97 -6.67 22.18
CA ASP A 222 18.11 -7.67 21.55
C ASP A 222 17.11 -8.29 22.54
N GLY A 223 17.43 -8.36 23.84
CA GLY A 223 16.52 -8.86 24.87
C GLY A 223 15.32 -7.93 25.05
N ILE A 224 15.57 -6.62 25.15
CA ILE A 224 14.49 -5.62 25.19
C ILE A 224 13.66 -5.67 23.90
N CYS A 225 14.31 -5.76 22.74
CA CYS A 225 13.62 -5.82 21.45
C CYS A 225 12.75 -7.08 21.32
N MET A 226 13.23 -8.22 21.81
CA MET A 226 12.50 -9.49 21.83
C MET A 226 11.23 -9.37 22.68
N TRP A 227 11.36 -8.99 23.96
CA TRP A 227 10.20 -8.88 24.85
C TRP A 227 9.20 -7.82 24.40
N PHE A 228 9.68 -6.68 23.88
CA PHE A 228 8.79 -5.67 23.31
C PHE A 228 8.06 -6.21 22.07
N ARG A 229 8.71 -7.04 21.25
CA ARG A 229 8.06 -7.64 20.08
C ARG A 229 6.97 -8.61 20.51
N SER A 230 7.20 -9.44 21.52
CA SER A 230 6.17 -10.28 22.14
C SER A 230 4.99 -9.44 22.63
N LEU A 231 5.26 -8.33 23.34
CA LEU A 231 4.21 -7.40 23.79
C LEU A 231 3.43 -6.76 22.63
N LEU A 232 4.09 -6.43 21.52
CA LEU A 232 3.48 -5.79 20.36
C LEU A 232 2.57 -6.76 19.57
N ASP A 233 2.99 -8.01 19.45
CA ASP A 233 2.26 -9.06 18.72
C ASP A 233 1.29 -9.87 19.62
N ALA A 234 1.29 -9.62 20.93
CA ALA A 234 0.45 -10.32 21.90
C ALA A 234 -1.04 -10.33 21.53
N ASP A 235 -1.68 -11.48 21.73
CA ASP A 235 -3.07 -11.74 21.36
C ASP A 235 -4.02 -11.97 22.55
N SER A 236 -3.47 -12.02 23.76
CA SER A 236 -4.15 -12.25 25.04
C SER A 236 -3.64 -11.32 26.15
N GLU A 237 -4.42 -11.17 27.21
CA GLU A 237 -4.04 -10.34 28.36
C GLU A 237 -2.93 -11.00 29.19
N GLU A 238 -2.92 -12.34 29.21
CA GLU A 238 -1.89 -13.17 29.80
C GLU A 238 -0.52 -12.91 29.15
N GLU A 239 -0.43 -13.00 27.81
CA GLU A 239 0.82 -12.72 27.07
C GLU A 239 1.33 -11.29 27.28
N ILE A 240 0.40 -10.31 27.40
CA ILE A 240 0.74 -8.93 27.72
C ILE A 240 1.37 -8.85 29.12
N ASN A 241 0.71 -9.42 30.12
CA ASN A 241 1.16 -9.37 31.51
C ASN A 241 2.51 -10.07 31.70
N GLU A 242 2.71 -11.21 31.03
CA GLU A 242 3.99 -11.92 30.99
C GLU A 242 5.10 -11.04 30.37
N SER A 243 4.84 -10.46 29.20
CA SER A 243 5.80 -9.61 28.50
C SER A 243 6.17 -8.35 29.29
N LEU A 244 5.19 -7.71 29.95
CA LEU A 244 5.41 -6.55 30.81
C LEU A 244 6.24 -6.90 32.05
N THR A 245 5.91 -8.02 32.71
CA THR A 245 6.66 -8.50 33.88
C THR A 245 8.09 -8.85 33.51
N ALA A 246 8.29 -9.51 32.36
CA ALA A 246 9.61 -9.84 31.84
C ALA A 246 10.42 -8.56 31.53
N LEU A 247 9.83 -7.56 30.86
CA LEU A 247 10.48 -6.28 30.60
C LEU A 247 10.84 -5.52 31.87
N GLN A 248 9.97 -5.52 32.87
CA GLN A 248 10.21 -4.84 34.14
C GLN A 248 11.38 -5.48 34.89
N ARG A 249 11.46 -6.82 34.90
CA ARG A 249 12.58 -7.56 35.53
C ARG A 249 13.87 -7.42 34.75
N PHE A 250 13.81 -7.50 33.42
CA PHE A 250 14.98 -7.46 32.54
C PHE A 250 15.60 -6.06 32.47
N SER A 251 14.76 -5.02 32.36
CA SER A 251 15.22 -3.63 32.27
C SER A 251 14.21 -2.65 32.89
N PRO A 252 14.30 -2.41 34.22
CA PRO A 252 13.45 -1.44 34.91
C PRO A 252 13.52 -0.04 34.29
N ALA A 253 14.70 0.38 33.83
CA ALA A 253 14.90 1.69 33.20
C ALA A 253 14.16 1.80 31.85
N PHE A 254 14.14 0.73 31.04
CA PHE A 254 13.36 0.70 29.81
C PHE A 254 11.86 0.63 30.11
N TYR A 255 11.45 -0.10 31.15
CA TYR A 255 10.06 -0.18 31.57
C TYR A 255 9.47 1.19 31.91
N ILE A 256 10.21 2.04 32.64
CA ILE A 256 9.78 3.45 32.91
C ILE A 256 9.56 4.23 31.60
N TYR A 257 10.41 4.01 30.59
CA TYR A 257 10.22 4.61 29.27
C TYR A 257 8.99 4.05 28.55
N LEU A 258 8.78 2.73 28.60
CA LEU A 258 7.63 2.05 28.02
C LEU A 258 6.32 2.61 28.60
N GLU A 259 6.23 2.67 29.93
CA GLU A 259 5.06 3.19 30.65
C GLU A 259 4.73 4.62 30.25
N ARG A 260 5.74 5.51 30.29
CA ARG A 260 5.54 6.93 29.99
C ARG A 260 5.22 7.21 28.52
N CYS A 261 5.80 6.47 27.59
CA CYS A 261 5.81 6.85 26.17
C CYS A 261 4.97 5.96 25.25
N TRP A 262 4.54 4.78 25.70
CA TRP A 262 3.88 3.78 24.85
C TRP A 262 2.63 3.17 25.46
N LEU A 263 2.60 2.89 26.77
CA LEU A 263 1.43 2.22 27.39
C LEU A 263 0.18 3.10 27.38
N SER A 264 0.32 4.42 27.48
CA SER A 264 -0.79 5.37 27.37
C SER A 264 -1.45 5.44 25.99
N ILE A 265 -0.85 4.83 24.98
CA ILE A 265 -1.33 4.78 23.60
C ILE A 265 -1.35 3.35 23.04
N LYS A 266 -1.47 2.34 23.92
CA LYS A 266 -1.37 0.91 23.61
C LYS A 266 -2.35 0.45 22.52
N GLU A 267 -3.52 1.07 22.46
CA GLU A 267 -4.57 0.82 21.47
C GLU A 267 -4.11 1.14 20.03
N LYS A 268 -3.08 1.98 19.88
CA LYS A 268 -2.56 2.40 18.57
C LYS A 268 -1.51 1.46 18.00
N TRP A 269 -0.91 0.56 18.77
CA TRP A 269 0.22 -0.25 18.31
C TRP A 269 0.25 -1.71 18.78
N CYS A 270 -0.38 -2.02 19.91
CA CYS A 270 -0.44 -3.39 20.43
C CYS A 270 -1.61 -4.13 19.77
N THR A 271 -1.35 -5.34 19.27
CA THR A 271 -2.31 -6.14 18.48
C THR A 271 -3.58 -6.45 19.26
N TYR A 272 -3.46 -6.87 20.52
CA TYR A 272 -4.59 -7.16 21.40
C TYR A 272 -5.52 -5.96 21.62
N TYR A 273 -4.97 -4.79 21.93
CA TYR A 273 -5.77 -3.59 22.24
C TYR A 273 -6.29 -2.88 20.99
N MET A 274 -5.72 -3.14 19.81
CA MET A 274 -6.09 -2.47 18.58
C MET A 274 -7.51 -2.81 18.12
N ARG A 275 -8.35 -1.79 18.00
CA ARG A 275 -9.73 -1.89 17.49
C ARG A 275 -9.91 -1.04 16.24
N ALA A 276 -9.05 -1.28 15.24
CA ALA A 276 -9.02 -0.53 13.99
C ALA A 276 -9.06 -1.45 12.77
N LEU A 277 -9.65 -0.96 11.68
CA LEU A 277 -9.64 -1.63 10.39
C LEU A 277 -8.26 -1.41 9.75
N THR A 278 -7.53 -2.47 9.41
CA THR A 278 -6.15 -2.31 8.90
C THR A 278 -5.89 -3.03 7.59
N TYR A 279 -6.67 -4.05 7.23
CA TYR A 279 -6.44 -4.89 6.04
C TYR A 279 -5.01 -5.45 5.96
N GLY A 280 -4.43 -5.76 7.13
CA GLY A 280 -3.05 -6.22 7.29
C GLY A 280 -2.00 -5.13 7.09
N CYS A 281 -2.40 -3.88 6.86
CA CYS A 281 -1.51 -2.72 6.80
C CYS A 281 -1.20 -2.24 8.21
N THR A 282 -0.42 -3.02 8.95
CA THR A 282 0.13 -2.63 10.26
C THR A 282 1.58 -2.21 10.15
N THR A 283 2.17 -2.27 8.95
CA THR A 283 3.54 -1.83 8.64
C THR A 283 3.55 -0.97 7.37
N ASN A 284 4.49 -0.04 7.28
CA ASN A 284 4.75 0.75 6.07
C ASN A 284 5.56 -0.01 5.01
N ASN A 285 5.72 -1.34 5.15
CA ASN A 285 6.45 -2.15 4.16
C ASN A 285 5.86 -2.02 2.75
N ARG A 286 4.55 -1.74 2.65
CA ARG A 286 3.84 -1.50 1.40
C ARG A 286 4.15 -0.12 0.77
N VAL A 287 4.63 0.82 1.57
CA VAL A 287 5.07 2.19 1.19
C VAL A 287 6.53 2.20 0.76
N GLU A 288 7.34 1.32 1.36
CA GLU A 288 8.77 1.28 1.08
C GLU A 288 9.12 1.04 -0.38
N SER A 289 8.27 0.41 -1.19
CA SER A 289 8.57 0.16 -2.60
C SER A 289 8.68 1.45 -3.43
N ALA A 290 7.76 2.41 -3.23
CA ALA A 290 7.79 3.72 -3.86
C ALA A 290 8.91 4.58 -3.27
N HIS A 291 9.06 4.59 -1.95
CA HIS A 291 10.17 5.26 -1.27
C HIS A 291 11.56 4.71 -1.63
N ARG A 292 11.69 3.42 -1.92
CA ARG A 292 12.95 2.81 -2.36
C ARG A 292 13.25 3.18 -3.80
N TRP A 293 12.24 3.21 -4.67
CA TRP A 293 12.39 3.75 -6.02
C TRP A 293 12.83 5.22 -5.94
N LEU A 294 12.12 6.05 -5.17
CA LEU A 294 12.47 7.45 -4.91
C LEU A 294 13.89 7.58 -4.36
N LYS A 295 14.26 6.88 -3.27
CA LYS A 295 15.62 6.96 -2.70
C LYS A 295 16.71 6.45 -3.65
N GLN A 296 16.39 5.48 -4.52
CA GLN A 296 17.33 4.91 -5.48
C GLN A 296 17.61 5.86 -6.66
N TYR A 297 16.60 6.64 -7.09
CA TYR A 297 16.72 7.54 -8.25
C TYR A 297 16.87 9.02 -7.87
N PHE A 298 16.40 9.42 -6.69
CA PHE A 298 16.52 10.77 -6.15
C PHE A 298 17.78 10.84 -5.29
N GLU A 299 18.90 11.20 -5.91
CA GLU A 299 20.02 11.77 -5.16
C GLU A 299 19.52 13.06 -4.47
N HIS A 300 19.96 13.32 -3.24
CA HIS A 300 19.54 14.44 -2.35
C HIS A 300 19.82 15.88 -2.88
N ARG A 301 19.76 16.11 -4.20
CA ARG A 301 20.18 17.34 -4.87
C ARG A 301 19.24 17.80 -5.98
N TYR A 302 18.12 17.12 -6.23
CA TYR A 302 17.18 17.56 -7.26
C TYR A 302 16.40 18.80 -6.83
N PRO A 303 16.24 19.81 -7.70
CA PRO A 303 15.32 20.92 -7.45
C PRO A 303 13.88 20.40 -7.31
N LEU A 304 13.11 21.01 -6.40
CA LEU A 304 11.72 20.64 -6.12
C LEU A 304 10.86 20.51 -7.39
N PHE A 305 10.99 21.44 -8.33
CA PHE A 305 10.26 21.40 -9.61
C PHE A 305 10.52 20.10 -10.40
N LYS A 306 11.77 19.66 -10.46
CA LYS A 306 12.14 18.41 -11.15
C LYS A 306 11.63 17.19 -10.37
N ALA A 307 11.70 17.22 -9.04
CA ALA A 307 11.18 16.16 -8.20
C ALA A 307 9.67 15.94 -8.40
N VAL A 308 8.89 17.02 -8.42
CA VAL A 308 7.44 16.99 -8.69
C VAL A 308 7.13 16.38 -10.06
N LYS A 309 7.84 16.80 -11.12
CA LYS A 309 7.66 16.26 -12.47
C LYS A 309 7.92 14.75 -12.56
N LEU A 310 9.02 14.29 -11.97
CA LEU A 310 9.38 12.86 -12.00
C LEU A 310 8.37 12.02 -11.26
N LEU A 311 7.90 12.51 -10.12
CA LEU A 311 6.95 11.79 -9.29
C LEU A 311 5.55 11.75 -9.92
N TRP A 312 5.14 12.77 -10.68
CA TRP A 312 3.95 12.72 -11.52
C TRP A 312 4.00 11.60 -12.57
N LEU A 313 5.13 11.46 -13.26
CA LEU A 313 5.31 10.41 -14.26
C LEU A 313 5.32 9.01 -13.63
N TYR A 314 5.94 8.88 -12.45
CA TYR A 314 5.85 7.65 -11.66
C TYR A 314 4.40 7.33 -11.30
N ALA A 315 3.64 8.35 -10.86
CA ALA A 315 2.25 8.21 -10.46
C ALA A 315 1.34 7.66 -11.57
N GLN A 316 1.59 8.03 -12.83
CA GLN A 316 0.85 7.51 -13.99
C GLN A 316 0.98 5.98 -14.13
N ASN A 317 2.11 5.39 -13.75
CA ASN A 317 2.33 3.95 -13.85
C ASN A 317 1.70 3.15 -12.71
N ILE A 318 1.33 3.78 -11.59
CA ILE A 318 0.78 3.08 -10.40
C ILE A 318 -0.53 2.37 -10.75
N VAL A 319 -1.38 3.02 -11.56
CA VAL A 319 -2.69 2.52 -11.95
C VAL A 319 -2.56 1.37 -12.94
N SER A 320 -1.67 1.50 -13.93
CA SER A 320 -1.36 0.40 -14.85
C SER A 320 -0.84 -0.83 -14.10
N ASN A 321 0.08 -0.64 -13.15
CA ASN A 321 0.61 -1.72 -12.33
C ASN A 321 -0.45 -2.35 -11.41
N HIS A 322 -1.46 -1.59 -10.99
CA HIS A 322 -2.62 -2.14 -10.27
C HIS A 322 -3.46 -3.00 -11.18
N ASN A 323 -3.81 -2.50 -12.37
CA ASN A 323 -4.62 -3.22 -13.35
C ASN A 323 -3.95 -4.53 -13.80
N ASP A 324 -2.64 -4.50 -14.08
CA ASP A 324 -1.86 -5.69 -14.42
C ASP A 324 -1.90 -6.73 -13.28
N ALA A 325 -1.68 -6.30 -12.03
CA ALA A 325 -1.72 -7.19 -10.87
C ALA A 325 -3.11 -7.81 -10.68
N VAL A 326 -4.17 -7.02 -10.87
CA VAL A 326 -5.56 -7.49 -10.84
C VAL A 326 -5.81 -8.52 -11.95
N ALA A 327 -5.47 -8.21 -13.20
CA ALA A 327 -5.63 -9.12 -14.33
C ALA A 327 -4.92 -10.46 -14.08
N LEU A 328 -3.66 -10.41 -13.66
CA LEU A 328 -2.88 -11.62 -13.34
C LEU A 328 -3.50 -12.41 -12.17
N SER A 329 -4.08 -11.73 -11.17
CA SER A 329 -4.75 -12.42 -10.06
C SER A 329 -6.02 -13.15 -10.50
N LEU A 330 -6.75 -12.60 -11.48
CA LEU A 330 -7.98 -13.19 -12.00
C LEU A 330 -7.73 -14.47 -12.79
N LEU A 331 -6.53 -14.64 -13.36
CA LEU A 331 -6.12 -15.86 -14.05
C LEU A 331 -5.74 -17.01 -13.10
N LYS A 332 -5.55 -16.74 -11.81
CA LYS A 332 -5.09 -17.75 -10.85
C LYS A 332 -6.27 -18.55 -10.32
N TYR A 333 -6.19 -19.87 -10.42
CA TYR A 333 -6.96 -20.81 -9.61
C TYR A 333 -6.02 -21.40 -8.56
N LYS A 334 -6.46 -21.47 -7.30
CA LYS A 334 -5.68 -22.05 -6.22
C LYS A 334 -6.53 -23.07 -5.49
N ASP A 335 -6.09 -24.31 -5.52
CA ASP A 335 -6.63 -25.38 -4.70
C ASP A 335 -6.02 -25.27 -3.29
N TYR A 336 -6.88 -25.16 -2.28
CA TYR A 336 -6.50 -25.04 -0.88
C TYR A 336 -6.58 -26.38 -0.14
N GLY A 337 -7.07 -27.46 -0.77
CA GLY A 337 -7.20 -28.76 -0.13
C GLY A 337 -8.22 -28.80 1.01
N VAL A 338 -9.25 -27.95 0.94
CA VAL A 338 -10.34 -27.83 1.94
C VAL A 338 -11.63 -28.47 1.41
N SER A 339 -12.71 -28.45 2.20
CA SER A 339 -14.01 -28.93 1.71
C SER A 339 -14.51 -28.13 0.51
N GLN A 340 -15.38 -28.70 -0.32
CA GLN A 340 -15.88 -28.02 -1.52
C GLN A 340 -16.54 -26.65 -1.21
N GLN A 341 -17.34 -26.56 -0.14
CA GLN A 341 -17.98 -25.30 0.24
C GLN A 341 -16.96 -24.23 0.68
N GLU A 342 -15.91 -24.62 1.39
CA GLU A 342 -14.83 -23.71 1.78
C GLU A 342 -13.99 -23.31 0.58
N GLN A 343 -13.71 -24.25 -0.33
CA GLN A 343 -12.98 -23.98 -1.57
C GLN A 343 -13.75 -22.97 -2.44
N ASP A 344 -15.07 -23.11 -2.54
CA ASP A 344 -15.93 -22.17 -3.27
C ASP A 344 -15.97 -20.79 -2.60
N LEU A 345 -16.03 -20.73 -1.27
CA LEU A 345 -15.90 -19.48 -0.51
C LEU A 345 -14.56 -18.79 -0.81
N LEU A 346 -13.44 -19.53 -0.71
CA LEU A 346 -12.10 -19.00 -0.95
C LEU A 346 -11.94 -18.51 -2.39
N ASN A 347 -12.49 -19.24 -3.36
CA ASN A 347 -12.41 -18.86 -4.78
C ASN A 347 -13.26 -17.65 -5.16
N ARG A 348 -14.27 -17.28 -4.36
CA ARG A 348 -15.02 -16.00 -4.53
C ARG A 348 -14.17 -14.78 -4.16
N MET A 349 -13.16 -14.97 -3.31
CA MET A 349 -12.32 -13.90 -2.78
C MET A 349 -11.09 -13.63 -3.64
N THR A 350 -10.54 -12.41 -3.54
CA THR A 350 -9.21 -12.11 -4.07
C THR A 350 -8.18 -13.04 -3.44
N THR A 351 -7.10 -13.33 -4.17
CA THR A 351 -6.05 -14.27 -3.69
C THR A 351 -5.51 -13.88 -2.32
N PHE A 352 -5.37 -12.57 -2.06
CA PHE A 352 -4.94 -12.07 -0.76
C PHE A 352 -5.93 -12.38 0.36
N ALA A 353 -7.22 -12.07 0.17
CA ALA A 353 -8.25 -12.31 1.16
C ALA A 353 -8.42 -13.82 1.44
N ALA A 354 -8.42 -14.64 0.38
CA ALA A 354 -8.47 -16.10 0.49
C ALA A 354 -7.27 -16.64 1.28
N ASP A 355 -6.05 -16.18 1.00
CA ASP A 355 -4.86 -16.59 1.74
C ASP A 355 -4.85 -16.15 3.21
N VAL A 356 -5.52 -15.05 3.55
CA VAL A 356 -5.71 -14.62 4.95
C VAL A 356 -6.69 -15.55 5.67
N VAL A 357 -7.86 -15.83 5.06
CA VAL A 357 -8.87 -16.72 5.64
C VAL A 357 -8.33 -18.14 5.79
N TYR A 358 -7.71 -18.69 4.74
CA TYR A 358 -7.13 -20.03 4.75
C TYR A 358 -6.08 -20.22 5.85
N ARG A 359 -5.14 -19.27 6.00
CA ARG A 359 -4.16 -19.33 7.10
C ARG A 359 -4.84 -19.28 8.46
N ALA A 360 -5.80 -18.39 8.64
CA ALA A 360 -6.55 -18.30 9.90
C ALA A 360 -7.28 -19.62 10.22
N MET A 361 -7.84 -20.31 9.22
CA MET A 361 -8.48 -21.61 9.41
C MET A 361 -7.49 -22.68 9.89
N ASN A 362 -6.27 -22.69 9.36
CA ASN A 362 -5.25 -23.66 9.74
C ASN A 362 -4.57 -23.34 11.08
N ASP A 363 -4.43 -22.06 11.41
CA ASP A 363 -3.80 -21.60 12.65
C ASP A 363 -4.78 -21.66 13.84
N SER A 364 -6.08 -21.55 13.58
CA SER A 364 -7.10 -21.55 14.63
C SER A 364 -7.55 -22.97 14.95
N ALA A 365 -7.14 -23.46 16.10
CA ALA A 365 -7.77 -24.64 16.68
C ALA A 365 -9.10 -24.23 17.34
N VAL A 366 -10.17 -24.21 16.54
CA VAL A 366 -11.54 -24.01 17.02
C VAL A 366 -12.08 -25.35 17.50
N GLU A 367 -12.48 -25.46 18.77
CA GLU A 367 -12.89 -26.73 19.36
C GLU A 367 -14.39 -27.00 19.19
N LYS A 368 -15.24 -26.04 19.59
CA LYS A 368 -16.70 -26.21 19.62
C LYS A 368 -17.41 -24.88 19.40
N ALA A 369 -18.41 -24.89 18.52
CA ALA A 369 -19.39 -23.82 18.38
C ALA A 369 -20.67 -24.23 19.11
N GLY A 370 -21.14 -23.40 20.03
CA GLY A 370 -22.38 -23.58 20.76
C GLY A 370 -23.38 -22.48 20.39
N GLN A 371 -24.55 -22.86 19.89
CA GLN A 371 -25.66 -21.91 19.73
C GLN A 371 -26.50 -21.88 21.00
N ILE A 372 -26.76 -20.69 21.53
CA ILE A 372 -27.75 -20.53 22.60
C ILE A 372 -29.14 -20.67 21.95
N SER A 373 -29.95 -21.62 22.42
CA SER A 373 -31.28 -21.87 21.86
C SER A 373 -32.13 -20.60 21.85
N GLY A 374 -32.66 -20.21 20.68
CA GLY A 374 -33.45 -19.00 20.49
C GLY A 374 -32.66 -17.69 20.30
N SER A 375 -31.32 -17.76 20.27
CA SER A 375 -30.44 -16.59 20.09
C SER A 375 -29.90 -16.46 18.67
N THR A 376 -29.72 -15.22 18.23
CA THR A 376 -29.00 -14.84 16.99
C THR A 376 -27.47 -14.83 17.19
N VAL A 377 -27.01 -15.33 18.33
CA VAL A 377 -25.61 -15.31 18.74
C VAL A 377 -25.11 -16.74 18.95
N CYS A 378 -24.01 -17.06 18.29
CA CYS A 378 -23.24 -18.28 18.50
C CYS A 378 -21.95 -17.95 19.26
N THR A 379 -21.63 -18.74 20.28
CA THR A 379 -20.34 -18.67 20.96
C THR A 379 -19.41 -19.74 20.39
N VAL A 380 -18.18 -19.36 20.12
CA VAL A 380 -17.17 -20.26 19.55
C VAL A 380 -15.95 -20.26 20.45
N ASN A 381 -15.60 -21.44 20.96
CA ASN A 381 -14.46 -21.62 21.85
C ASN A 381 -13.23 -22.02 21.03
N SER A 382 -12.12 -21.33 21.30
CA SER A 382 -10.79 -21.72 20.82
C SER A 382 -10.09 -22.65 21.82
N VAL A 383 -9.11 -23.43 21.34
CA VAL A 383 -8.22 -24.26 22.17
C VAL A 383 -7.51 -23.43 23.26
N THR A 384 -7.26 -22.14 23.02
CA THR A 384 -6.61 -21.25 23.99
C THR A 384 -7.56 -20.74 25.08
N GLY A 385 -8.82 -21.21 25.10
CA GLY A 385 -9.83 -20.82 26.09
C GLY A 385 -10.53 -19.49 25.78
N ARG A 386 -10.15 -18.80 24.69
CA ARG A 386 -10.83 -17.58 24.27
C ARG A 386 -12.18 -17.90 23.65
N VAL A 387 -13.22 -17.24 24.14
CA VAL A 387 -14.57 -17.29 23.61
C VAL A 387 -14.76 -16.12 22.65
N SER A 388 -15.19 -16.41 21.42
CA SER A 388 -15.59 -15.40 20.44
C SER A 388 -17.09 -15.47 20.19
N THR A 389 -17.69 -14.29 19.98
CA THR A 389 -19.11 -14.12 19.75
C THR A 389 -19.36 -13.87 18.27
N VAL A 390 -20.29 -14.64 17.68
CA VAL A 390 -20.69 -14.52 16.28
C VAL A 390 -22.17 -14.15 16.20
N ASP A 391 -22.48 -13.03 15.55
CA ASP A 391 -23.83 -12.70 15.13
C ASP A 391 -24.11 -13.41 13.80
N ILE A 392 -25.03 -14.38 13.81
CA ILE A 392 -25.35 -15.22 12.64
C ILE A 392 -26.34 -14.56 11.67
N LEU A 393 -26.98 -13.44 12.05
CA LEU A 393 -27.82 -12.66 11.12
C LEU A 393 -26.96 -11.74 10.27
N GLN A 394 -25.98 -11.09 10.90
CA GLN A 394 -25.09 -10.14 10.22
C GLN A 394 -23.76 -10.76 9.78
N TRP A 395 -23.48 -12.01 10.19
CA TRP A 395 -22.21 -12.69 10.01
C TRP A 395 -21.02 -11.83 10.47
N THR A 396 -21.16 -11.27 11.68
CA THR A 396 -20.11 -10.47 12.31
C THR A 396 -19.49 -11.23 13.48
N CYS A 397 -18.24 -10.93 13.78
CA CYS A 397 -17.51 -11.54 14.90
C CYS A 397 -16.70 -10.49 15.67
N ASP A 398 -16.55 -10.70 16.96
CA ASP A 398 -15.74 -9.86 17.86
C ASP A 398 -14.23 -10.17 17.83
N CYS A 399 -13.80 -11.15 17.02
CA CYS A 399 -12.39 -11.54 16.93
C CYS A 399 -11.54 -10.51 16.16
N HIS A 400 -10.24 -10.48 16.46
CA HIS A 400 -9.29 -9.54 15.86
C HIS A 400 -9.25 -9.63 14.32
N LEU A 401 -9.33 -10.84 13.76
CA LEU A 401 -9.34 -11.03 12.29
C LEU A 401 -10.52 -10.32 11.64
N PHE A 402 -11.73 -10.45 12.20
CA PHE A 402 -12.91 -9.79 11.66
C PHE A 402 -12.82 -8.26 11.82
N PHE A 403 -12.29 -7.77 12.94
CA PHE A 403 -12.01 -6.34 13.13
C PHE A 403 -11.02 -5.79 12.11
N ALA A 404 -9.90 -6.48 11.90
CA ALA A 404 -8.82 -6.02 11.04
C ALA A 404 -9.15 -6.14 9.54
N TYR A 405 -9.94 -7.14 9.12
CA TYR A 405 -10.15 -7.45 7.70
C TYR A 405 -11.60 -7.42 7.21
N ARG A 406 -12.59 -7.56 8.09
CA ARG A 406 -14.01 -7.78 7.71
C ARG A 406 -14.18 -8.99 6.77
N LEU A 407 -13.38 -10.04 7.01
CA LEU A 407 -13.44 -11.32 6.30
C LEU A 407 -14.10 -12.38 7.18
N PRO A 408 -14.72 -13.42 6.60
CA PRO A 408 -15.20 -14.58 7.35
C PRO A 408 -14.04 -15.20 8.15
N CYS A 409 -14.12 -15.10 9.47
CA CYS A 409 -13.12 -15.69 10.35
C CYS A 409 -13.43 -17.18 10.62
N PRO A 410 -12.49 -17.94 11.17
CA PRO A 410 -12.72 -19.34 11.56
C PRO A 410 -13.94 -19.51 12.47
N HIS A 411 -14.24 -18.53 13.35
CA HIS A 411 -15.43 -18.57 14.19
C HIS A 411 -16.73 -18.45 13.40
N ILE A 412 -16.78 -17.56 12.39
CA ILE A 412 -17.93 -17.42 11.50
C ILE A 412 -18.15 -18.71 10.70
N ILE A 413 -17.07 -19.31 10.20
CA ILE A 413 -17.14 -20.57 9.45
C ILE A 413 -17.61 -21.72 10.35
N ALA A 414 -17.08 -21.82 11.57
CA ALA A 414 -17.51 -22.82 12.55
C ALA A 414 -18.98 -22.63 12.98
N ALA A 415 -19.43 -21.39 13.18
CA ALA A 415 -20.82 -21.08 13.47
C ALA A 415 -21.76 -21.40 12.29
N ALA A 416 -21.31 -21.21 11.05
CA ALA A 416 -22.07 -21.61 9.87
C ALA A 416 -22.22 -23.14 9.79
N HIS A 417 -21.13 -23.87 10.00
CA HIS A 417 -21.16 -25.33 10.03
C HIS A 417 -22.07 -25.88 11.15
N SER A 418 -22.04 -25.29 12.35
CA SER A 418 -22.84 -25.77 13.49
C SER A 418 -24.35 -25.67 13.27
N ILE A 419 -24.80 -24.71 12.45
CA ILE A 419 -26.21 -24.52 12.09
C ILE A 419 -26.54 -25.07 10.69
N SER A 420 -25.63 -25.83 10.07
CA SER A 420 -25.77 -26.35 8.70
C SER A 420 -26.03 -25.27 7.63
N TYR A 421 -25.51 -24.06 7.85
CA TYR A 421 -25.56 -22.97 6.87
C TYR A 421 -24.50 -23.17 5.79
N ARG A 422 -24.82 -22.76 4.56
CA ARG A 422 -23.92 -22.83 3.42
C ARG A 422 -22.76 -21.84 3.52
N VAL A 423 -21.55 -22.35 3.76
CA VAL A 423 -20.33 -21.52 3.91
C VAL A 423 -19.98 -20.77 2.62
N ASP A 424 -20.26 -21.38 1.48
CA ASP A 424 -19.95 -20.84 0.15
C ASP A 424 -20.73 -19.56 -0.19
N VAL A 425 -21.84 -19.27 0.51
CA VAL A 425 -22.66 -18.06 0.32
C VAL A 425 -22.49 -17.02 1.43
N LEU A 426 -21.51 -17.18 2.33
CA LEU A 426 -21.23 -16.18 3.35
C LEU A 426 -21.00 -14.79 2.71
N PRO A 427 -21.48 -13.72 3.37
CA PRO A 427 -21.39 -12.37 2.83
C PRO A 427 -19.93 -11.91 2.79
N LEU A 428 -19.54 -11.31 1.67
CA LEU A 428 -18.20 -10.77 1.45
C LEU A 428 -18.31 -9.29 1.07
N ARG A 429 -17.42 -8.47 1.62
CA ARG A 429 -17.31 -7.07 1.20
C ARG A 429 -16.86 -6.99 -0.26
N MET A 430 -17.43 -6.06 -1.02
CA MET A 430 -17.16 -5.89 -2.46
C MET A 430 -15.67 -5.77 -2.79
N ARG A 431 -14.84 -5.19 -1.92
CA ARG A 431 -13.38 -5.08 -2.12
C ARG A 431 -12.66 -6.44 -2.22
N TRP A 432 -13.22 -7.47 -1.60
CA TRP A 432 -12.65 -8.81 -1.55
C TRP A 432 -13.19 -9.71 -2.65
N LEU A 433 -14.24 -9.32 -3.36
CA LEU A 433 -14.80 -10.14 -4.43
C LEU A 433 -13.96 -10.05 -5.71
N ARG A 434 -13.61 -11.21 -6.29
CA ARG A 434 -12.96 -11.26 -7.62
C ARG A 434 -13.82 -10.64 -8.71
N SER A 435 -15.14 -10.83 -8.66
CA SER A 435 -16.09 -10.26 -9.61
C SER A 435 -16.20 -8.74 -9.53
N ASN A 436 -15.77 -8.12 -8.42
CA ASN A 436 -15.71 -6.67 -8.37
C ASN A 436 -14.42 -6.15 -9.01
N SER A 437 -13.35 -6.97 -9.04
CA SER A 437 -12.11 -6.66 -9.74
C SER A 437 -12.25 -6.62 -11.27
N THR A 438 -13.34 -7.16 -11.85
CA THR A 438 -13.57 -7.27 -13.30
C THR A 438 -14.25 -6.06 -13.95
N HIS A 439 -14.76 -5.07 -13.19
CA HIS A 439 -15.42 -3.89 -13.77
C HIS A 439 -14.49 -2.66 -13.87
N ALA A 440 -14.10 -2.30 -15.10
CA ALA A 440 -14.40 -1.01 -15.77
C ALA A 440 -13.37 -0.51 -16.82
N HIS A 441 -12.11 -0.97 -16.84
CA HIS A 441 -11.10 -0.40 -17.77
C HIS A 441 -10.20 -1.39 -18.52
N ILE A 442 -10.27 -2.70 -18.22
CA ILE A 442 -9.37 -3.69 -18.85
C ILE A 442 -9.89 -4.16 -20.23
N LEU A 443 -11.17 -3.92 -20.55
CA LEU A 443 -11.81 -4.43 -21.76
C LEU A 443 -12.44 -3.35 -22.67
N SER A 444 -12.29 -2.05 -22.36
CA SER A 444 -12.90 -1.00 -23.19
C SER A 444 -12.00 -0.49 -24.32
N ASP A 445 -10.71 -0.79 -24.30
CA ASP A 445 -9.78 -0.38 -25.36
C ASP A 445 -9.23 -1.61 -26.09
N ASN A 446 -9.77 -1.85 -27.28
CA ASN A 446 -9.34 -2.85 -28.27
C ASN A 446 -9.58 -4.31 -27.89
N THR A 447 -10.72 -4.85 -28.31
CA THR A 447 -10.74 -6.18 -28.93
C THR A 447 -12.03 -6.31 -29.76
N GLU A 448 -11.90 -6.04 -31.06
CA GLU A 448 -12.70 -6.77 -32.02
C GLU A 448 -12.43 -8.25 -31.77
N ILE A 449 -13.42 -8.94 -31.20
CA ILE A 449 -13.39 -10.37 -31.00
C ILE A 449 -13.45 -11.00 -32.38
N PHE A 450 -12.29 -11.41 -32.92
CA PHE A 450 -12.28 -12.34 -34.03
C PHE A 450 -12.74 -13.71 -33.52
N PRO A 451 -13.81 -14.29 -34.09
CA PRO A 451 -14.24 -15.63 -33.71
C PRO A 451 -13.22 -16.65 -34.23
N ILE A 452 -12.64 -17.41 -33.31
CA ILE A 452 -11.80 -18.55 -33.64
C ILE A 452 -12.73 -19.71 -34.03
N ARG A 453 -12.53 -20.25 -35.24
CA ARG A 453 -13.10 -21.53 -35.69
C ARG A 453 -12.34 -22.70 -35.11
#